data_AF-A0A317DHL6-F1
#
_entry.id   AF-A0A317DHL6-F1
#
_cell.length_a   1.000
_cell.length_b   1.000
_cell.length_c   1.000
_cell.angle_alpha   90.00
_cell.angle_beta   90.00
_cell.angle_gamma   90.00
#
_symmetry.space_group_name_H-M   'P 1'
#
loop_
_entity.id
_entity.type
_entity.pdbx_description
1 polymer ?
#
loop_
_entity_poly.entity_id
_entity_poly.type
_entity_poly.pdbx_seq_one_letter_code
_entity_poly.pdbx_strand_id
1 'polypeptide(L)' 'MQLRYNYRVYPTPGQQASLARAFGCARVVFNDGLRARQQAREAGE' A
#
# COMPACT_ATOMS: atom_id res chain seq x y z
N MET A 1 19.26 4.94 -10.98
CA MET A 1 19.26 3.57 -11.52
C MET A 1 17.86 2.98 -11.41
N GLN A 2 17.10 2.91 -12.50
CA GLN A 2 15.77 2.29 -12.53
C GLN A 2 15.96 0.80 -12.87
N LEU A 3 16.06 -0.05 -11.84
CA LEU A 3 16.11 -1.49 -12.01
C LEU A 3 14.73 -2.00 -12.44
N ARG A 4 14.57 -2.26 -13.74
CA ARG A 4 13.42 -3.02 -14.24
C ARG A 4 13.72 -4.50 -14.05
N TYR A 5 13.27 -5.05 -12.93
CA TYR A 5 13.31 -6.50 -12.73
C TYR A 5 12.39 -7.18 -13.75
N ASN A 6 12.97 -8.04 -14.60
CA ASN A 6 12.23 -8.86 -15.56
C ASN A 6 11.63 -10.13 -14.94
N TYR A 7 11.65 -10.25 -13.62
CA TYR A 7 11.11 -11.40 -12.91
C TYR A 7 9.62 -11.18 -12.60
N ARG A 8 8.79 -12.12 -13.05
CA ARG A 8 7.37 -12.18 -12.68
C ARG A 8 7.22 -13.06 -11.45
N VAL A 9 6.43 -12.60 -10.48
CA VAL A 9 6.09 -13.37 -9.29
C VAL A 9 4.82 -14.18 -9.57
N TYR A 10 4.86 -15.49 -9.35
CA TYR A 10 3.72 -16.40 -9.46
C TYR A 10 3.43 -17.03 -8.09
N PRO A 11 2.65 -16.35 -7.23
CA PRO A 11 2.43 -16.78 -5.87
C PRO A 11 1.46 -17.97 -5.78
N THR A 12 1.73 -18.90 -4.88
CA THR A 12 0.77 -19.95 -4.52
C THR A 12 -0.50 -19.35 -3.89
N PRO A 13 -1.64 -20.08 -3.84
CA PRO A 13 -2.87 -19.54 -3.23
C PRO A 13 -2.68 -19.02 -1.79
N GLY A 14 -1.87 -19.70 -0.97
CA GLY A 14 -1.56 -19.25 0.40
C GLY A 14 -0.71 -17.97 0.45
N GLN A 15 0.21 -17.81 -0.51
CA GLN A 15 0.98 -16.57 -0.66
C GLN A 15 0.11 -15.42 -1.14
N GLN A 16 -0.81 -15.66 -2.07
CA GLN A 16 -1.77 -14.64 -2.52
C GLN A 16 -2.61 -14.10 -1.36
N ALA A 17 -3.14 -14.99 -0.50
CA ALA A 17 -3.89 -14.58 0.68
C ALA A 17 -3.04 -13.77 1.67
N SER A 18 -1.78 -14.14 1.86
CA SER A 18 -0.86 -13.41 2.74
C SER A 18 -0.49 -12.04 2.18
N LEU A 19 -0.20 -11.94 0.88
CA LEU A 19 0.06 -10.68 0.19
C LEU A 19 -1.16 -9.75 0.20
N ALA A 20 -2.36 -10.30 -0.04
CA ALA A 20 -3.60 -9.53 0.00
C ALA A 20 -3.84 -8.90 1.39
N ARG A 21 -3.58 -9.64 2.47
CA ARG A 21 -3.65 -9.11 3.83
C ARG A 21 -2.62 -8.00 4.06
N ALA A 22 -1.35 -8.26 3.72
CA ALA A 22 -0.27 -7.30 3.92
C ALA A 22 -0.52 -5.97 3.16
N PHE A 23 -0.79 -6.06 1.86
CA PHE A 23 -1.06 -4.88 1.03
C PHE A 23 -2.38 -4.20 1.38
N GLY A 24 -3.39 -4.97 1.81
CA GLY A 24 -4.65 -4.43 2.33
C GLY A 24 -4.42 -3.57 3.57
N CYS A 25 -3.70 -4.08 4.57
CA CYS A 25 -3.35 -3.35 5.78
C CYS A 25 -2.55 -2.08 5.47
N ALA A 26 -1.52 -2.20 4.61
CA ALA A 26 -0.72 -1.05 4.20
C ALA A 26 -1.56 0.03 3.50
N ARG A 27 -2.51 -0.37 2.65
CA ARG A 27 -3.39 0.57 1.94
C ARG A 27 -4.31 1.32 2.90
N VAL A 28 -4.84 0.67 3.94
CA VAL A 28 -5.68 1.33 4.95
C VAL A 28 -4.88 2.42 5.66
N VAL A 29 -3.72 2.07 6.24
CA VAL A 29 -2.87 3.01 6.99
C VAL A 29 -2.43 4.18 6.11
N PHE A 30 -2.06 3.91 4.87
CA PHE A 30 -1.69 4.96 3.91
C PHE A 30 -2.85 5.93 3.63
N ASN A 31 -4.04 5.40 3.38
CA ASN A 31 -5.22 6.22 3.10
C ASN A 31 -5.66 7.03 4.33
N ASP A 32 -5.52 6.47 5.53
CA ASP A 32 -5.81 7.20 6.77
C ASP A 32 -4.82 8.34 6.98
N GLY A 33 -3.54 8.12 6.70
CA GLY A 33 -2.52 9.18 6.72
C GLY A 33 -2.81 10.28 5.69
N LEU A 34 -3.20 9.91 4.46
CA LEU A 34 -3.61 10.89 3.45
C LEU A 34 -4.82 11.71 3.90
N ARG A 35 -5.83 11.06 4.48
CA ARG A 35 -7.02 11.73 5.00
C ARG A 35 -6.66 12.70 6.12
N ALA A 36 -5.84 12.27 7.08
CA ALA A 36 -5.40 13.13 8.18
C ALA A 36 -4.65 14.37 7.66
N ARG A 37 -3.76 14.20 6.67
CA ARG A 37 -3.06 15.33 6.04
C ARG A 37 -4.00 16.29 5.31
N GLN A 38 -5.01 15.76 4.61
CA GLN A 38 -6.00 16.58 3.93
C GLN A 38 -6.84 17.38 4.93
N GLN A 39 -7.24 16.75 6.04
CA GLN A 39 -7.99 17.40 7.11
C GLN A 39 -7.19 18.51 7.77
N ALA A 40 -5.91 18.28 8.10
CA ALA A 40 -5.02 19.32 8.64
C ALA A 40 -4.94 20.53 7.69
N ARG A 41 -4.73 20.27 6.40
CA ARG A 41 -4.70 21.32 5.37
C ARG A 41 -6.00 22.12 5.29
N GLU A 42 -7.15 21.46 5.36
CA GLU A 42 -8.46 22.13 5.36
C GLU A 42 -8.71 22.92 6.65
N ALA A 43 -8.16 22.48 7.78
CA ALA A 43 -8.19 23.18 9.05
C ALA A 43 -7.20 24.36 9.14
N GLY A 44 -6.26 24.46 8.19
CA GLY A 44 -5.24 25.52 8.15
C GLY A 44 -3.98 25.22 8.97
N GLU A 45 -3.72 23.95 9.30
CA GLU A 45 -2.49 23.43 9.94
C GLU A 45 -1.54 22.80 8.92
#